data_AF-A0A8I2FRZ2-F1
#
_entry.id   AF-A0A8I2FRZ2-F1
#
_cell.length_a   1.000
_cell.length_b   1.000
_cell.length_c   1.000
_cell.angle_alpha   90.00
_cell.angle_beta   90.00
_cell.angle_gamma   90.00
#
_symmetry.space_group_name_H-M   'P 1'
#
loop_
_entity.id
_entity.type
_entity.pdbx_description
1 polymer ?
#
loop_
_entity_poly.entity_id
_entity_poly.type
_entity_poly.pdbx_seq_one_letter_code
_entity_poly.pdbx_strand_id
1 'polypeptide(L)' 'TKETIEREFTPLTQVKDNYPKYVLSMDTILGGDYEGIKRMNIMDFLLSDEV' A
#
# COMPACT_ATOMS: atom_id res chain seq x y z
N THR A 1 2.16 -0.19 -27.37
CA THR A 1 2.96 1.02 -27.70
C THR A 1 2.81 2.01 -26.56
N LYS A 2 3.55 3.13 -26.55
CA LYS A 2 3.40 4.15 -25.49
C LYS A 2 1.94 4.62 -25.35
N GLU A 3 1.27 4.80 -26.48
CA GLU A 3 -0.16 5.12 -26.58
C GLU A 3 -1.08 4.07 -25.94
N THR A 4 -0.74 2.78 -26.08
CA THR A 4 -1.48 1.68 -25.43
C THR A 4 -1.41 1.80 -23.91
N ILE A 5 -0.21 2.06 -23.36
CA ILE A 5 0.02 2.20 -21.91
C ILE A 5 -0.69 3.45 -21.39
N GLU A 6 -0.56 4.58 -22.07
CA GLU A 6 -1.22 5.82 -21.63
C GLU A 6 -2.74 5.65 -21.58
N ARG A 7 -3.34 5.06 -22.61
CA ARG A 7 -4.78 4.77 -22.62
C ARG A 7 -5.20 3.83 -21.48
N GLU A 8 -4.36 2.85 -21.15
CA GLU A 8 -4.65 1.84 -20.13
C GLU A 8 -4.53 2.40 -18.70
N PHE A 9 -3.56 3.28 -18.43
CA PHE A 9 -3.29 3.78 -17.09
C PHE A 9 -3.95 5.13 -16.77
N THR A 10 -4.37 5.91 -17.77
CA THR A 10 -5.01 7.23 -17.57
C THR A 10 -6.27 7.19 -16.69
N PRO A 11 -7.16 6.19 -16.78
CA PRO A 11 -8.30 6.10 -15.87
C PRO A 11 -7.89 5.75 -14.43
N LEU A 12 -6.82 4.97 -14.26
CA LEU A 12 -6.34 4.52 -12.94
C LEU A 12 -5.63 5.66 -12.19
N THR A 13 -4.94 6.54 -12.90
CA THR A 13 -4.24 7.69 -12.31
C THR A 13 -5.18 8.80 -11.83
N GLN A 14 -6.43 8.80 -12.27
CA GLN A 14 -7.46 9.76 -11.85
C GLN A 14 -8.14 9.35 -10.54
N VAL A 15 -7.96 8.10 -10.12
CA VAL A 15 -8.45 7.61 -8.84
C VAL A 15 -7.58 8.19 -7.74
N LYS A 16 -8.21 8.81 -6.73
CA LYS A 16 -7.52 9.32 -5.55
C LYS A 16 -7.15 8.14 -4.65
N ASP A 17 -6.05 7.49 -5.00
CA ASP A 17 -5.63 6.23 -4.41
C ASP A 17 -4.99 6.44 -3.02
N ASN A 18 -5.25 5.50 -2.11
CA ASN A 18 -4.61 5.38 -0.81
C ASN A 18 -3.72 4.12 -0.71
N TYR A 19 -3.21 3.61 -1.83
CA TYR A 19 -2.54 2.31 -1.90
C TYR A 19 -1.03 2.34 -2.22
N PRO A 20 -0.21 1.52 -1.55
CA PRO A 20 -0.44 0.92 -0.24
C PRO A 20 0.03 1.86 0.88
N LYS A 21 -0.79 2.03 1.94
CA LYS A 21 -0.41 2.77 3.16
C LYS A 21 -0.23 1.81 4.32
N TYR A 22 0.90 1.97 5.01
CA TYR A 22 1.24 1.21 6.20
C TYR A 22 1.47 2.15 7.39
N VAL A 23 1.02 1.73 8.58
CA VAL A 23 1.39 2.31 9.87
C VAL A 23 2.20 1.26 10.61
N LEU A 24 3.49 1.52 10.74
CA LEU A 24 4.43 0.63 11.39
C LEU A 24 4.59 1.03 12.86
N SER A 25 4.49 0.05 13.76
CA SER A 25 4.78 0.25 15.19
C SER A 25 5.63 -0.91 15.73
N MET A 26 6.26 -0.72 16.90
CA MET A 26 6.95 -1.79 17.62
C MET A 26 6.00 -2.58 18.53
N ASP A 27 4.74 -2.16 18.64
CA ASP A 27 3.75 -2.85 19.47
C ASP A 27 3.54 -4.29 18.98
N THR A 28 3.41 -5.23 19.91
CA THR A 28 3.16 -6.64 19.60
C THR A 28 1.67 -6.94 19.34
N ILE A 29 0.79 -5.97 19.63
CA ILE A 29 -0.65 -6.04 19.35
C ILE A 29 -0.93 -5.13 18.16
N LEU A 30 -0.40 -5.50 16.99
CA LEU A 30 -0.66 -4.81 15.74
C LEU A 30 -1.34 -5.78 14.78
N GLY A 31 -2.66 -5.65 14.76
CA GLY A 31 -3.52 -6.25 13.76
C GLY A 31 -4.67 -5.29 13.54
N GLY A 32 -4.83 -4.81 12.31
CA GLY A 32 -5.92 -3.91 11.96
C GLY A 32 -5.66 -3.14 10.68
N ASP A 33 -6.71 -3.00 9.89
CA ASP A 33 -6.79 -2.05 8.80
C ASP A 33 -7.67 -0.88 9.24
N TYR A 34 -7.21 0.35 8.99
CA TYR A 34 -8.01 1.56 9.22
C TYR A 34 -8.11 2.35 7.93
N GLU A 35 -9.29 2.37 7.30
CA GLU A 35 -9.54 3.11 6.06
C GLU A 35 -8.53 2.82 4.93
N GLY A 36 -8.05 1.56 4.82
CA GLY A 36 -7.05 1.15 3.84
C GLY A 36 -5.59 1.37 4.27
N ILE A 37 -5.38 1.71 5.54
CA ILE A 37 -4.06 1.83 6.15
C ILE A 37 -3.78 0.58 6.99
N LYS A 38 -2.86 -0.25 6.51
CA LYS A 38 -2.44 -1.49 7.18
C LYS A 38 -1.57 -1.17 8.39
N ARG A 39 -1.94 -1.63 9.57
CA ARG A 39 -1.04 -1.58 10.74
C ARG A 39 -0.21 -2.85 10.81
N MET A 40 1.10 -2.70 10.90
CA MET A 40 2.04 -3.84 10.91
C MET A 40 3.15 -3.58 11.93
N ASN A 41 3.70 -4.64 12.51
CA ASN A 41 4.92 -4.49 13.29
C ASN A 41 6.11 -4.14 12.37
N ILE A 42 6.99 -3.26 12.84
CA ILE A 42 8.14 -2.82 12.05
C ILE A 42 9.10 -3.96 11.70
N MET A 43 9.27 -4.94 12.58
CA MET A 43 10.15 -6.09 12.31
C MET A 43 9.55 -6.99 11.24
N ASP A 44 8.23 -7.19 11.29
CA ASP A 44 7.50 -7.96 10.28
C ASP A 44 7.58 -7.28 8.91
N PHE A 45 7.49 -5.95 8.86
CA PHE A 45 7.64 -5.19 7.62
C PHE A 45 9.06 -5.30 7.04
N LEU A 46 10.09 -5.22 7.88
CA LEU A 46 11.49 -5.28 7.42
C LEU A 46 11.92 -6.67 6.98
N LEU A 47 11.22 -7.72 7.43
CA LEU A 47 11.48 -9.11 7.07
C LEU A 47 10.52 -9.63 6.00
N SER A 48 9.53 -8.84 5.58
CA SER A 48 8.59 -9.24 4.55
C SER A 48 9.15 -8.98 3.15
N ASP A 49 8.68 -9.78 2.19
CA ASP A 49 8.84 -9.51 0.76
C ASP A 49 7.71 -8.60 0.23
N GLU A 50 6.90 -7.97 1.11
CA GLU A 50 5.82 -7.04 0.72
C GLU A 50 6.38 -5.65 0.38
N VAL A 51 7.21 -5.56 -0.67
CA VAL A 51 7.51 -4.31 -1.42
C VAL A 51 7.85 -4.63 -2.87
#